data_AF-A0A1B1PHE0-F1
#
_entry.id   AF-A0A1B1PHE0-F1
#
_cell.length_a   1.000
_cell.length_b   1.000
_cell.length_c   1.000
_cell.angle_alpha   90.00
_cell.angle_beta   90.00
_cell.angle_gamma   90.00
#
_symmetry.space_group_name_H-M   'P 1'
#
loop_
_entity.id
_entity.type
_entity.pdbx_description
1 polymer ?
#
loop_
_entity_poly.entity_id
_entity_poly.type
_entity_poly.pdbx_seq_one_letter_code
_entity_poly.pdbx_strand_id
1 'polypeptide(L)' 'AILYFLEKGAQPTGTVQDILNKAEVFKELRPNQPKFN' A
#
# COMPACT_ATOMS: atom_id res chain seq x y z
N ALA A 1 -5.72 -6.54 -7.88
CA ALA A 1 -4.60 -6.26 -8.81
C ALA A 1 -3.58 -5.31 -8.18
N ILE A 2 -3.92 -4.04 -7.89
CA ILE A 2 -2.96 -3.04 -7.39
C ILE A 2 -2.34 -3.41 -6.03
N LEU A 3 -3.15 -3.74 -5.01
CA LEU A 3 -2.65 -4.13 -3.68
C LEU A 3 -1.65 -5.29 -3.76
N TYR A 4 -1.96 -6.34 -4.53
CA TYR A 4 -1.06 -7.47 -4.74
C TYR A 4 0.32 -7.04 -5.24
N PHE A 5 0.40 -6.13 -6.21
CA PHE A 5 1.69 -5.65 -6.70
C PHE A 5 2.42 -4.79 -5.67
N LEU A 6 1.70 -3.94 -4.93
CA LEU A 6 2.27 -3.14 -3.84
C LEU A 6 2.82 -4.03 -2.71
N GLU A 7 2.10 -5.08 -2.32
CA GLU A 7 2.53 -6.10 -1.34
C GLU A 7 3.76 -6.88 -1.84
N LYS A 8 3.91 -7.06 -3.15
CA LYS A 8 5.09 -7.66 -3.78
C LYS A 8 6.24 -6.67 -4.02
N GLY A 9 6.11 -5.43 -3.58
CA GLY A 9 7.17 -4.42 -3.61
C GLY A 9 7.18 -3.52 -4.84
N ALA A 10 6.15 -3.54 -5.68
CA ALA A 10 6.04 -2.61 -6.80
C ALA A 10 6.01 -1.16 -6.30
N GLN A 11 6.89 -0.33 -6.84
CA GLN A 11 6.96 1.09 -6.53
C GLN A 11 6.19 1.88 -7.60
N PRO A 12 5.12 2.61 -7.25
CA PRO A 12 4.43 3.47 -8.18
C PRO A 12 5.28 4.72 -8.50
N THR A 13 5.13 5.24 -9.71
CA THR A 13 5.74 6.50 -10.15
C THR A 13 4.89 7.70 -9.70
N GLY A 14 5.43 8.92 -9.80
CA GLY A 14 4.85 10.14 -9.20
C GLY A 14 3.31 10.26 -9.29
N THR A 15 2.74 10.34 -10.48
CA THR A 15 1.28 10.49 -10.64
C THR A 15 0.49 9.32 -10.06
N VAL A 16 0.99 8.08 -10.20
CA VAL A 16 0.33 6.90 -9.64
C VAL A 16 0.40 6.92 -8.12
N GLN A 17 1.54 7.30 -7.54
CA GLN A 17 1.74 7.48 -6.10
C GLN A 17 0.75 8.53 -5.55
N ASP A 18 0.57 9.66 -6.23
CA ASP A 18 -0.36 10.72 -5.83
C ASP A 18 -1.82 10.25 -5.84
N ILE A 19 -2.21 9.46 -6.84
CA ILE A 19 -3.55 8.87 -6.93
C ILE A 19 -3.77 7.90 -5.77
N LEU A 20 -2.82 7.01 -5.50
CA LEU A 20 -2.93 6.03 -4.41
C LEU A 20 -2.97 6.70 -3.03
N ASN A 21 -2.24 7.81 -2.85
CA ASN A 21 -2.30 8.63 -1.64
C ASN A 21 -3.68 9.27 -1.46
N LYS A 22 -4.25 9.88 -2.51
CA LYS A 22 -5.59 10.49 -2.47
C LYS A 22 -6.70 9.47 -2.24
N ALA A 23 -6.53 8.25 -2.75
CA ALA A 23 -7.45 7.14 -2.55
C ALA A 23 -7.22 6.39 -1.23
N GLU A 24 -6.25 6.82 -0.41
CA GLU A 24 -5.91 6.23 0.89
C GLU A 24 -5.55 4.73 0.88
N VAL A 25 -5.12 4.20 -0.26
CA VAL A 25 -4.85 2.76 -0.47
C VAL A 25 -3.82 2.20 0.51
N PHE A 26 -2.84 3.00 0.93
CA PHE A 26 -1.81 2.58 1.88
C PHE A 26 -2.34 2.28 3.29
N LYS A 27 -3.55 2.75 3.66
CA LYS A 27 -4.15 2.40 4.95
C LYS A 27 -4.57 0.93 5.04
N GLU A 28 -4.87 0.32 3.90
CA GLU A 28 -5.22 -1.09 3.76
C GLU A 28 -3.98 -2.00 3.85
N LEU A 29 -2.80 -1.46 3.52
CA LEU A 29 -1.52 -2.17 3.57
C LEU A 29 -0.88 -2.21 4.97
N ARG A 30 -1.53 -1.66 6.00
CA ARG A 30 -1.01 -1.73 7.36
C ARG A 30 -0.97 -3.20 7.78
N PRO A 31 0.21 -3.77 8.09
CA PRO A 31 0.26 -5.11 8.63
C PRO A 31 -0.56 -5.10 9.93
N ASN A 32 -1.47 -6.07 10.09
CA ASN A 32 -2.05 -6.33 11.41
C ASN A 32 -0.87 -6.48 12.36
N GLN A 33 -0.75 -5.55 13.31
CA GLN A 33 0.36 -5.54 14.26
C GLN A 33 0.42 -6.95 14.88
N PRO A 34 1.54 -7.69 14.73
CA PRO A 34 1.68 -8.91 15.50
C PRO A 34 1.64 -8.49 16.96
N LYS A 35 0.63 -8.97 17.70
CA LYS A 35 0.66 -8.93 19.15
C LYS A 35 1.90 -9.73 19.55
N PHE A 36 2.97 -9.03 19.91
CA PHE A 36 4.05 -9.66 20.64
C PHE A 36 3.46 -10.06 21.99
N ASN A 37 3.25 -11.36 22.17
CA ASN A 37 2.84 -11.98 23.43
C ASN A 37 4.05 -12.09 24.36
#